data_AF-A0A9X2DBX3-F1
#
_entry.id   AF-A0A9X2DBX3-F1
#
_cell.length_a   1.000
_cell.length_b   1.000
_cell.length_c   1.000
_cell.angle_alpha   90.00
_cell.angle_beta   90.00
_cell.angle_gamma   90.00
#
_symmetry.space_group_name_H-M   'P 1'
#
loop_
_entity.id
_entity.type
_entity.pdbx_description
1 polymer ?
#
loop_
_entity_poly.entity_id
_entity_poly.type
_entity_poly.pdbx_seq_one_letter_code
_entity_poly.pdbx_strand_id
1 'polypeptide(L)'
;MSAEHLPYFGAPPPRTPRPAQDEPTLRGKRVVLSRPDGFVYDVRAISELETDTSGRQVVRVVTEEAYFRWMFTGQAAASEAYPARLVWVE
;
A
#
# COMPACT_ATOMS: atom_id res chain seq x y z
N MET A 1 24.51 -31.10 -19.25
CA MET A 1 24.86 -29.68 -18.96
C MET A 1 23.70 -29.12 -18.15
N SER A 2 23.88 -28.94 -16.84
CA SER A 2 22.84 -28.33 -16.01
C SER A 2 22.68 -26.88 -16.46
N ALA A 3 21.47 -26.50 -16.87
CA ALA A 3 21.15 -25.12 -17.19
C ALA A 3 21.40 -24.28 -15.93
N GLU A 4 22.31 -23.32 -16.04
CA GLU A 4 22.59 -22.34 -15.00
C GLU A 4 21.29 -21.60 -14.68
N HIS A 5 20.76 -21.80 -13.48
CA HIS A 5 19.52 -21.18 -13.04
C HIS A 5 19.79 -19.70 -12.76
N LEU A 6 19.61 -18.85 -13.78
CA LEU A 6 19.70 -17.41 -13.63
C LEU A 6 18.42 -16.92 -12.91
N PRO A 7 18.51 -16.44 -11.66
CA PRO A 7 17.35 -16.28 -10.77
C PRO A 7 16.35 -15.19 -11.19
N TYR A 8 16.69 -14.37 -12.21
CA TYR A 8 15.91 -13.20 -12.62
C TYR A 8 15.54 -13.19 -14.11
N PHE A 9 15.72 -14.32 -14.82
CA PHE A 9 15.16 -14.49 -16.16
C PHE A 9 13.82 -15.23 -16.06
N GLY A 10 12.72 -14.49 -16.01
CA GLY A 10 11.36 -15.04 -15.89
C GLY A 10 10.29 -13.99 -15.59
N ALA A 11 9.06 -14.42 -15.33
CA ALA A 11 8.01 -13.54 -14.83
C ALA A 11 8.21 -13.28 -13.33
N PRO A 12 7.97 -12.05 -12.82
CA PRO A 12 7.98 -11.82 -11.39
C PRO A 12 6.91 -12.68 -10.71
N PRO A 13 7.16 -13.15 -9.47
CA PRO A 13 6.15 -13.87 -8.73
C PRO A 13 4.91 -12.98 -8.51
N PRO A 14 3.71 -13.58 -8.38
CA PRO A 14 2.51 -12.82 -8.05
C PRO A 14 2.70 -12.14 -6.70
N ARG A 15 2.17 -10.92 -6.60
CA ARG A 15 2.09 -10.20 -5.32
C ARG A 15 1.06 -10.88 -4.43
N THR A 16 1.46 -11.25 -3.22
CA THR A 16 0.57 -11.88 -2.22
C THR A 16 0.17 -10.81 -1.22
N PRO A 17 -1.09 -10.34 -1.22
CA PRO A 17 -1.52 -9.29 -0.32
C PRO A 17 -1.33 -9.68 1.14
N ARG A 18 -0.73 -8.79 1.94
CA ARG A 18 -0.55 -8.99 3.38
C ARG A 18 -1.36 -7.97 4.18
N PRO A 19 -2.01 -8.34 5.29
CA PRO A 19 -2.76 -7.37 6.09
C PRO A 19 -1.86 -6.23 6.56
N ALA A 20 -2.30 -4.99 6.38
CA ALA A 20 -1.52 -3.82 6.82
C ALA A 20 -1.28 -3.80 8.34
N GLN A 21 -2.14 -4.45 9.12
CA GLN A 21 -2.01 -4.54 10.58
C GLN A 21 -0.81 -5.39 11.03
N ASP A 22 -0.34 -6.30 10.17
CA ASP A 22 0.78 -7.20 10.45
C ASP A 22 2.11 -6.65 9.92
N GLU A 23 2.08 -5.51 9.24
CA GLU A 23 3.23 -4.91 8.60
C GLU A 23 4.00 -4.01 9.58
N PRO A 24 5.32 -4.21 9.74
CA PRO A 24 6.11 -3.43 10.69
C PRO A 24 6.26 -1.96 10.26
N THR A 25 6.16 -1.68 8.96
CA THR A 25 6.17 -0.34 8.38
C THR A 25 5.21 -0.27 7.20
N LEU A 26 4.56 0.88 7.01
CA LEU A 26 3.56 1.10 5.97
C LEU A 26 3.87 2.29 5.08
N ARG A 27 4.47 3.37 5.62
CA ARG A 27 4.68 4.59 4.83
C ARG A 27 5.46 4.31 3.55
N GLY A 28 4.89 4.75 2.43
CA GLY A 28 5.45 4.61 1.09
C GLY A 28 5.12 3.29 0.40
N LYS A 29 4.57 2.28 1.09
CA LYS A 29 4.20 1.00 0.48
C LYS A 29 2.96 1.14 -0.41
N ARG A 30 2.91 0.31 -1.45
CA ARG A 30 1.69 0.10 -2.25
C ARG A 30 0.70 -0.70 -1.43
N VAL A 31 -0.56 -0.29 -1.47
CA VAL A 31 -1.64 -0.93 -0.75
C VAL A 31 -2.85 -1.10 -1.66
N VAL A 32 -3.65 -2.11 -1.34
CA VAL A 32 -4.96 -2.39 -1.91
C VAL A 32 -6.00 -2.12 -0.83
N LEU A 33 -7.05 -1.39 -1.19
CA LEU A 33 -8.18 -1.14 -0.29
C LEU A 33 -9.30 -2.13 -0.60
N SER A 34 -9.79 -2.82 0.42
CA SER A 34 -11.00 -3.64 0.34
C SER A 34 -12.24 -2.77 0.52
N ARG A 35 -13.17 -2.83 -0.42
CA ARG A 35 -14.49 -2.16 -0.38
C ARG A 35 -15.61 -3.18 -0.59
N PRO A 36 -16.86 -2.85 -0.23
CA PRO A 36 -18.01 -3.74 -0.46
C PRO A 36 -18.21 -4.13 -1.94
N ASP A 37 -17.81 -3.26 -2.87
CA ASP A 37 -17.96 -3.40 -4.32
C ASP A 37 -16.71 -3.94 -5.03
N GLY A 38 -15.60 -4.15 -4.30
CA GLY A 38 -14.38 -4.71 -4.87
C GLY A 38 -13.11 -4.20 -4.22
N PHE A 39 -12.00 -4.26 -4.97
CA PHE A 39 -10.68 -3.86 -4.52
C PHE A 39 -10.21 -2.61 -5.27
N VAL A 40 -9.59 -1.68 -4.56
CA VAL A 40 -8.98 -0.48 -5.14
C VAL A 40 -7.48 -0.63 -5.11
N TYR A 41 -6.88 -0.59 -6.30
CA TYR A 41 -5.44 -0.69 -6.53
C TYR A 41 -4.83 0.70 -6.80
N ASP A 42 -3.51 0.74 -6.97
CA ASP A 42 -2.74 1.95 -7.25
C ASP A 42 -2.92 3.03 -6.18
N VAL A 43 -2.86 2.56 -4.92
CA VAL A 43 -2.93 3.38 -3.71
C VAL A 43 -1.61 3.21 -2.94
N ARG A 44 -1.18 4.26 -2.24
CA ARG A 44 -0.02 4.23 -1.34
C ARG A 44 -0.39 4.68 0.06
N ALA A 45 0.16 3.98 1.05
CA ALA A 45 0.12 4.44 2.43
C ALA A 45 1.11 5.60 2.63
N ILE A 46 0.68 6.65 3.33
CA ILE A 46 1.50 7.81 3.67
C ILE A 46 1.67 7.99 5.19
N SER A 47 1.07 7.12 5.98
CA SER A 47 1.26 7.02 7.43
C SER A 47 1.67 5.60 7.82
N GLU A 48 2.12 5.46 9.05
CA GLU A 48 2.08 4.19 9.77
C GLU A 48 0.64 3.91 10.25
N LEU A 49 0.45 2.83 11.03
CA LEU A 49 -0.81 2.64 11.74
C LEU A 49 -1.03 3.78 12.73
N GLU A 50 -2.13 4.50 12.54
CA GLU A 50 -2.58 5.56 13.42
C GLU A 50 -3.84 5.10 14.17
N THR A 51 -4.06 5.63 15.37
CA THR A 51 -5.33 5.44 16.09
C THR A 51 -6.17 6.70 15.92
N ASP A 52 -7.38 6.57 15.39
CA ASP A 52 -8.29 7.71 15.23
C ASP A 52 -8.94 8.13 16.56
N THR A 53 -9.72 9.20 16.54
CA THR A 53 -10.39 9.74 17.73
C THR A 53 -11.44 8.80 18.33
N SER A 54 -11.85 7.75 17.61
CA SER A 54 -12.77 6.70 18.05
C SER A 54 -12.05 5.43 18.54
N GLY A 55 -10.71 5.44 18.56
CA GLY A 55 -9.91 4.30 19.00
C GLY A 55 -9.72 3.23 17.91
N ARG A 56 -10.05 3.51 16.65
CA ARG A 56 -9.89 2.56 15.54
C ARG A 56 -8.53 2.75 14.87
N GLN A 57 -7.90 1.64 14.47
CA GLN A 57 -6.69 1.69 13.67
C GLN A 57 -7.00 2.09 12.23
N VAL A 58 -6.30 3.10 11.74
CA VAL A 58 -6.42 3.64 10.38
C VAL A 58 -5.05 3.80 9.73
N VAL A 59 -5.05 3.82 8.40
CA VAL A 59 -3.89 4.17 7.58
C VAL A 59 -4.30 5.33 6.67
N ARG A 60 -3.48 6.37 6.60
CA ARG A 60 -3.69 7.44 5.63
C ARG A 60 -3.16 7.01 4.28
N VAL A 61 -4.00 7.18 3.27
CA VAL A 61 -3.72 6.72 1.91
C VAL A 61 -3.95 7.83 0.88
N VAL A 62 -3.26 7.71 -0.24
CA VAL A 62 -3.41 8.56 -1.44
C VAL A 62 -3.31 7.67 -2.68
N THR A 63 -3.83 8.13 -3.82
CA THR A 63 -3.56 7.44 -5.10
C THR A 63 -2.07 7.50 -5.42
N GLU A 64 -1.55 6.52 -6.14
CA GLU A 64 -0.13 6.47 -6.53
C GLU A 64 0.25 7.69 -7.39
N GLU A 65 -0.63 8.13 -8.28
CA GLU A 65 -0.46 9.36 -9.05
C GLU A 65 -0.28 10.59 -8.12
N ALA A 66 -1.14 10.73 -7.11
CA ALA A 66 -1.07 11.84 -6.16
C ALA A 66 0.19 11.78 -5.29
N TYR A 67 0.63 10.57 -4.91
CA TYR A 67 1.89 10.36 -4.19
C TYR A 67 3.08 10.87 -5.00
N PHE A 68 3.19 10.50 -6.28
CA PHE A 68 4.30 10.96 -7.12
C PHE A 68 4.21 12.44 -7.46
N ARG A 69 3.01 12.96 -7.75
CA ARG A 69 2.81 14.41 -7.93
C ARG A 69 3.30 15.18 -6.69
N TRP A 70 2.95 14.71 -5.49
CA TRP A 70 3.46 15.31 -4.26
C TRP A 70 4.99 15.27 -4.20
N MET A 71 5.62 14.11 -4.44
CA MET A 71 7.09 13.99 -4.42
C MET A 71 7.80 14.96 -5.38
N PHE A 72 7.24 15.19 -6.57
CA PHE A 72 7.84 16.10 -7.55
C PHE A 72 7.57 17.58 -7.26
N THR A 73 6.40 17.92 -6.71
CA THR A 73 5.98 19.31 -6.52
C THR A 73 6.25 19.84 -5.11
N GLY A 74 6.50 18.95 -4.14
CA GLY A 74 6.54 19.26 -2.72
C GLY A 74 5.18 19.57 -2.10
N GLN A 75 4.10 19.64 -2.89
CA GLN A 75 2.75 19.95 -2.41
C GLN A 75 2.03 18.69 -1.92
N ALA A 76 1.70 18.65 -0.63
CA ALA A 76 1.05 17.48 -0.02
C ALA A 76 -0.28 17.14 -0.72
N ALA A 77 -0.46 15.85 -1.01
CA ALA A 77 -1.71 15.34 -1.55
C ALA A 77 -2.81 15.29 -0.46
N ALA A 78 -4.06 15.50 -0.87
CA ALA A 78 -5.20 15.20 -0.01
C ALA A 78 -5.24 13.70 0.26
N SER A 79 -5.30 13.34 1.55
CA SER A 79 -5.28 11.94 1.99
C SER A 79 -6.58 11.56 2.69
N GLU A 80 -6.91 10.28 2.60
CA GLU A 80 -8.05 9.66 3.26
C GLU A 80 -7.55 8.74 4.37
N ALA A 81 -8.18 8.76 5.55
CA ALA A 81 -7.94 7.77 6.59
C ALA A 81 -8.81 6.54 6.34
N TYR A 82 -8.18 5.40 6.09
CA TYR A 82 -8.88 4.15 5.77
C TYR A 82 -8.74 3.14 6.91
N PRO A 83 -9.80 2.40 7.30
CA PRO A 83 -9.70 1.40 8.37
C PRO A 83 -8.63 0.36 8.07
N ALA A 84 -7.66 0.18 8.97
CA ALA A 84 -6.47 -0.65 8.73
C ALA A 84 -6.81 -2.11 8.38
N ARG A 85 -7.88 -2.65 9.00
CA ARG A 85 -8.39 -4.01 8.72
C ARG A 85 -8.89 -4.23 7.28
N LEU A 86 -9.05 -3.16 6.50
CA LEU A 86 -9.47 -3.19 5.10
C LEU A 86 -8.32 -2.78 4.15
N VAL A 87 -7.10 -2.65 4.66
CA VAL A 87 -5.90 -2.29 3.89
C VAL A 87 -4.98 -3.49 3.81
N TRP A 88 -4.48 -3.76 2.60
CA TRP A 88 -3.56 -4.85 2.32
C TRP A 88 -2.32 -4.31 1.62
N VAL A 89 -1.12 -4.66 2.07
CA VAL A 89 0.12 -4.34 1.35
C VAL A 89 0.26 -5.27 0.15
N GLU A 90 0.61 -4.70 -1.00
CA GLU A 90 0.96 -5.45 -2.22
C GLU A 90 2.33 -6.13 -2.15
#